data_AF-A0A4Y2SN06-F1
#
_entry.id   AF-A0A4Y2SN06-F1
#
_cell.length_a   1.000
_cell.length_b   1.000
_cell.length_c   1.000
_cell.angle_alpha   90.00
_cell.angle_beta   90.00
_cell.angle_gamma   90.00
#
_symmetry.space_group_name_H-M   'P 1'
#
loop_
_entity.id
_entity.type
_entity.pdbx_description
1 polymer ?
#
loop_
_entity_poly.entity_id
_entity_poly.type
_entity_poly.pdbx_seq_one_letter_code
_entity_poly.pdbx_strand_id
1 'polypeptide(L)'
;MPLVFPASRFPTSVCMELLKSSFPQGRVHPAAAVYLASTLEYLGAEILEVADTKAQERKRTKSGRSSESSRYRITLEDMLQAIYYDDELKKLVDTVFKKNGEDK
;
A
#
# COMPACT_ATOMS: atom_id res chain seq x y z
N MET A 1 -9.60 23.75 17.08
CA MET A 1 -9.58 22.31 17.42
C MET A 1 -8.23 21.75 17.03
N PRO A 2 -7.49 21.05 17.91
CA PRO A 2 -6.36 20.27 17.45
C PRO A 2 -6.88 19.02 16.73
N LEU A 3 -6.41 18.78 15.51
CA LEU A 3 -6.68 17.54 14.80
C LEU A 3 -5.89 16.43 15.49
N VAL A 4 -6.57 15.60 16.28
CA VAL A 4 -6.00 14.37 16.83
C VAL A 4 -6.01 13.34 15.71
N PHE A 5 -4.92 13.27 14.95
CA PHE A 5 -4.72 12.17 14.01
C PHE A 5 -4.43 10.90 14.84
N PRO A 6 -5.13 9.77 14.59
CA PRO A 6 -4.77 8.52 15.24
C PRO A 6 -3.30 8.18 14.97
N ALA A 7 -2.65 7.48 15.90
CA ALA A 7 -1.26 7.07 15.73
C ALA A 7 -1.12 6.18 14.48
N SER A 8 -0.66 6.79 13.38
CA SER A 8 -0.36 6.08 12.13
C SER A 8 0.64 4.97 12.42
N ARG A 9 0.42 3.76 11.89
CA ARG A 9 1.40 2.68 12.01
C ARG A 9 2.65 2.95 11.18
N PHE A 10 2.54 3.81 10.18
CA PHE A 10 3.67 4.23 9.37
C PHE A 10 4.54 5.26 10.10
N PRO A 11 5.87 5.11 10.08
CA PRO A 11 6.77 5.97 10.85
C PRO A 11 6.84 7.38 10.27
N THR A 12 6.13 8.32 10.89
CA THR A 12 6.12 9.74 10.45
C THR A 12 7.51 10.39 10.53
N SER A 13 8.34 10.00 11.49
CA SER A 13 9.72 10.49 11.61
C SER A 13 10.56 10.12 10.37
N VAL A 14 10.46 8.88 9.90
CA VAL A 14 11.14 8.41 8.70
C VAL A 14 10.63 9.17 7.47
N CYS A 15 9.32 9.40 7.36
CA CYS A 15 8.75 10.22 6.29
C CYS A 15 9.32 11.65 6.30
N MET A 16 9.48 12.26 7.48
CA MET A 16 10.08 13.60 7.62
C MET A 16 11.56 13.61 7.21
N GLU A 17 12.33 12.60 7.61
CA GLU A 17 13.75 12.46 7.25
C GLU A 17 13.92 12.30 5.74
N LEU A 18 13.11 11.42 5.13
CA LEU A 18 13.08 11.23 3.68
C LEU A 18 12.76 12.55 2.96
N LEU A 19 11.69 13.24 3.36
CA LEU A 19 11.32 14.52 2.76
C LEU A 19 12.44 15.57 2.87
N LYS A 20 13.08 15.71 4.04
CA LYS A 20 14.21 16.64 4.20
C LYS A 20 15.39 16.27 3.29
N SER A 21 15.70 14.98 3.17
CA SER A 21 16.77 14.51 2.29
C SER A 21 16.48 14.75 0.81
N SER A 22 15.21 14.66 0.40
CA SER A 22 14.80 14.88 -1.00
C SER A 22 14.74 16.37 -1.37
N PHE A 23 14.60 17.26 -0.40
CA PHE A 23 14.51 18.71 -0.61
C PHE A 23 15.57 19.46 0.23
N PRO A 24 16.87 19.28 -0.06
CA PRO A 24 17.96 19.79 0.79
C PRO A 24 18.01 21.32 0.89
N GLN A 25 17.50 22.02 -0.11
CA GLN A 25 17.44 23.50 -0.14
C GLN A 25 16.08 24.05 0.35
N GLY A 26 15.14 23.16 0.72
CA GLY A 26 13.77 23.51 1.09
C GLY A 26 13.48 23.36 2.58
N ARG A 27 12.40 24.00 3.04
CA ARG A 27 11.79 23.71 4.35
C ARG A 27 10.62 22.76 4.18
N VAL A 28 10.64 21.64 4.89
CA VAL A 28 9.53 20.69 4.93
C VAL A 28 8.62 21.03 6.11
N HIS A 29 7.34 21.28 5.84
CA HIS A 29 6.35 21.51 6.89
C HIS A 29 6.04 20.19 7.61
N PRO A 30 5.93 20.13 8.96
CA PRO A 30 5.68 18.89 9.68
C PRO A 30 4.42 18.14 9.22
N ALA A 31 3.37 18.87 8.82
CA ALA A 31 2.14 18.27 8.29
C ALA A 31 2.36 17.48 6.99
N ALA A 32 3.40 17.79 6.20
CA ALA A 32 3.71 17.04 4.98
C ALA A 32 4.15 15.60 5.30
N ALA A 33 4.91 15.40 6.38
CA ALA A 33 5.32 14.07 6.83
C ALA A 33 4.15 13.26 7.35
N VAL A 34 3.21 13.90 8.08
CA VAL A 34 1.96 13.26 8.54
C VAL A 34 1.12 12.84 7.36
N TYR A 35 0.91 13.76 6.39
CA TYR A 35 0.12 13.49 5.19
C TYR A 35 0.71 12.33 4.38
N LEU A 36 2.03 12.32 4.18
CA LEU A 36 2.73 11.24 3.48
C LEU A 36 2.58 9.91 4.21
N ALA A 37 2.81 9.88 5.53
CA ALA A 37 2.67 8.66 6.33
C ALA A 37 1.24 8.08 6.25
N SER A 38 0.22 8.93 6.40
CA SER A 38 -1.18 8.50 6.27
C SER A 38 -1.54 8.02 4.87
N THR A 39 -1.00 8.67 3.83
CA THR A 39 -1.24 8.24 2.44
C THR A 39 -0.60 6.88 2.17
N LEU A 40 0.62 6.66 2.63
CA LEU A 40 1.31 5.37 2.51
C LEU A 40 0.61 4.27 3.30
N GLU A 41 0.12 4.58 4.50
CA GLU A 41 -0.66 3.65 5.32
C GLU A 41 -1.98 3.27 4.63
N TYR A 42 -2.70 4.25 4.09
CA TYR A 42 -3.93 4.03 3.33
C TYR A 42 -3.68 3.12 2.12
N LEU A 43 -2.69 3.44 1.29
CA LEU A 43 -2.35 2.63 0.12
C LEU A 43 -1.91 1.21 0.49
N GLY A 44 -1.11 1.09 1.56
CA GLY A 44 -0.68 -0.21 2.06
C GLY A 44 -1.85 -1.06 2.57
N ALA A 45 -2.80 -0.45 3.27
CA ALA A 45 -3.99 -1.13 3.76
C ALA A 45 -4.89 -1.61 2.61
N GLU A 46 -5.17 -0.74 1.63
CA GLU A 46 -6.01 -1.06 0.47
C GLU A 46 -5.44 -2.25 -0.32
N ILE A 47 -4.15 -2.22 -0.67
CA ILE A 47 -3.51 -3.32 -1.41
C ILE A 47 -3.57 -4.64 -0.63
N LEU A 48 -3.37 -4.59 0.70
CA LEU A 48 -3.42 -5.78 1.54
C LEU A 48 -4.85 -6.34 1.69
N GLU A 49 -5.86 -5.49 1.75
CA GLU A 49 -7.27 -5.88 1.82
C GLU A 49 -7.72 -6.61 0.54
N VAL A 50 -7.39 -6.04 -0.63
CA VAL A 50 -7.72 -6.66 -1.91
C VAL A 50 -6.92 -7.96 -2.10
N ALA A 51 -5.64 -7.99 -1.70
CA ALA A 51 -4.83 -9.21 -1.76
C ALA A 51 -5.31 -10.31 -0.79
N ASP A 52 -5.80 -9.95 0.39
CA ASP A 52 -6.40 -10.89 1.34
C ASP A 52 -7.64 -11.55 0.74
N THR A 53 -8.48 -10.77 0.08
CA THR A 53 -9.66 -11.28 -0.65
C THR A 53 -9.26 -12.33 -1.68
N LYS A 54 -8.22 -12.08 -2.49
CA LYS A 54 -7.70 -13.05 -3.46
C LYS A 54 -7.11 -14.29 -2.82
N ALA A 55 -6.39 -14.13 -1.71
CA ALA A 55 -5.84 -15.25 -0.96
C ALA A 55 -6.94 -16.15 -0.35
N GLN A 56 -8.04 -15.56 0.13
CA GLN A 56 -9.22 -16.29 0.61
C GLN A 56 -9.93 -17.04 -0.52
N GLU A 57 -10.12 -16.41 -1.69
CA GLU A 57 -10.68 -17.05 -2.89
C GLU A 57 -9.85 -18.29 -3.27
N ARG A 58 -8.52 -18.13 -3.36
CA ARG A 58 -7.58 -19.22 -3.67
C ARG A 58 -7.68 -20.36 -2.66
N LYS A 59 -7.80 -20.06 -1.36
CA LYS A 59 -8.02 -21.06 -0.31
C LYS A 59 -9.33 -21.83 -0.53
N ARG A 60 -10.44 -21.12 -0.79
CA ARG A 60 -11.76 -21.74 -1.00
C ARG A 60 -11.74 -22.71 -2.18
N THR A 61 -11.05 -22.36 -3.27
CA THR A 61 -10.89 -23.21 -4.46
C THR A 61 -10.05 -24.46 -4.18
N LYS A 62 -9.01 -24.36 -3.35
CA LYS A 62 -8.14 -25.51 -3.01
C LYS A 62 -8.74 -26.47 -1.98
N SER A 63 -9.50 -25.97 -1.01
CA SER A 63 -9.88 -26.75 0.19
C SER A 63 -11.27 -27.40 0.13
N GLY A 64 -11.98 -27.37 -1.01
CA GLY A 64 -13.27 -28.06 -1.14
C GLY A 64 -14.25 -27.74 0.00
N ARG A 65 -14.78 -26.51 0.03
CA ARG A 65 -15.94 -26.05 0.84
C ARG A 65 -16.00 -26.32 2.37
N SER A 66 -14.99 -26.89 3.03
CA SER A 66 -15.20 -27.42 4.40
C SER A 66 -14.18 -27.06 5.48
N SER A 67 -13.17 -26.21 5.20
CA SER A 67 -12.25 -25.75 6.26
C SER A 67 -12.22 -24.22 6.36
N GLU A 68 -13.22 -23.67 7.06
CA GLU A 68 -13.27 -22.27 7.52
C GLU A 68 -11.94 -21.86 8.18
N SER A 69 -11.32 -22.79 8.92
CA SER A 69 -10.17 -22.53 9.79
C SER A 69 -8.78 -22.83 9.17
N SER A 70 -8.68 -23.25 7.91
CA SER A 70 -7.35 -23.52 7.33
C SER A 70 -6.56 -22.22 7.16
N ARG A 71 -5.37 -22.15 7.75
CA ARG A 71 -4.50 -20.97 7.71
C ARG A 71 -4.05 -20.73 6.27
N TYR A 72 -4.17 -19.51 5.78
CA TYR A 72 -3.62 -19.10 4.50
C TYR A 72 -2.63 -17.95 4.70
N ARG A 73 -1.80 -17.73 3.69
CA ARG A 73 -0.87 -16.60 3.59
C ARG A 73 -1.14 -15.90 2.27
N ILE A 74 -1.06 -14.58 2.30
CA ILE A 74 -1.03 -13.75 1.09
C ILE A 74 0.29 -14.05 0.37
N THR A 75 0.21 -14.40 -0.90
CA THR A 75 1.36 -14.64 -1.77
C THR A 75 1.52 -13.50 -2.77
N LEU A 76 2.67 -13.50 -3.47
CA LEU A 76 2.89 -12.55 -4.57
C LEU A 76 1.80 -12.67 -5.66
N GLU A 77 1.31 -13.89 -5.92
CA GLU A 77 0.24 -14.12 -6.90
C GLU A 77 -1.05 -13.39 -6.50
N ASP A 78 -1.44 -13.45 -5.22
CA ASP A 78 -2.65 -12.76 -4.74
C ASP A 78 -2.49 -11.23 -4.84
N MET A 79 -1.30 -10.70 -4.53
CA MET A 79 -1.01 -9.28 -4.67
C MET A 79 -1.04 -8.82 -6.13
N LEU A 80 -0.45 -9.58 -7.05
CA LEU A 80 -0.48 -9.24 -8.47
C LEU A 80 -1.90 -9.31 -9.02
N GLN A 81 -2.68 -10.33 -8.64
CA GLN A 81 -4.08 -10.39 -8.99
C GLN A 81 -4.85 -9.19 -8.42
N ALA A 82 -4.65 -8.84 -7.15
CA ALA A 82 -5.27 -7.66 -6.55
C ALA A 82 -4.97 -6.37 -7.33
N ILE A 83 -3.71 -6.14 -7.68
CA ILE A 83 -3.27 -4.95 -8.42
C ILE A 83 -3.85 -4.89 -9.83
N TYR A 84 -3.87 -6.02 -10.57
CA TYR A 84 -4.28 -6.02 -11.97
C TYR A 84 -5.78 -6.16 -12.19
N TYR A 85 -6.54 -6.65 -11.21
CA TYR A 85 -8.01 -6.72 -11.27
C TYR A 85 -8.68 -5.44 -10.76
N ASP A 86 -7.96 -4.58 -10.06
CA ASP A 86 -8.44 -3.26 -9.65
C ASP A 86 -7.98 -2.19 -10.66
N ASP A 87 -8.93 -1.48 -11.28
CA ASP A 87 -8.63 -0.51 -12.35
C ASP A 87 -7.84 0.70 -11.85
N GLU A 88 -8.05 1.13 -10.60
CA GLU A 88 -7.38 2.29 -10.01
C GLU A 88 -5.92 1.95 -9.64
N LEU A 89 -5.70 0.81 -8.98
CA LEU A 89 -4.38 0.30 -8.65
C LEU A 89 -3.58 -0.05 -9.91
N LYS A 90 -4.23 -0.66 -10.90
CA LYS A 90 -3.60 -0.95 -12.20
C LYS A 90 -3.12 0.33 -12.87
N LYS A 91 -3.94 1.38 -12.89
CA LYS A 91 -3.56 2.67 -13.47
C LYS A 91 -2.39 3.32 -12.72
N LEU A 92 -2.39 3.24 -11.39
CA LEU A 92 -1.29 3.74 -10.56
C LEU A 92 0.02 3.01 -10.88
N VAL A 93 -0.02 1.67 -10.90
CA VAL A 93 1.15 0.83 -11.15
C VAL A 93 1.66 0.96 -12.59
N ASP A 94 0.77 1.01 -13.57
CA ASP A 94 1.11 1.27 -14.98
C ASP A 94 1.82 2.63 -15.14
N THR A 95 1.41 3.65 -14.36
CA THR A 95 2.07 4.97 -14.35
C THR A 95 3.51 4.88 -13.82
N VAL A 96 3.74 4.11 -12.75
CA VAL A 96 5.07 3.90 -12.18
C VAL A 96 5.98 3.16 -13.16
N PHE A 97 5.49 2.10 -13.81
CA PHE A 97 6.29 1.34 -14.77
C PHE A 97 6.62 2.11 -16.05
N LYS A 98 5.69 2.92 -16.56
CA LYS A 98 5.95 3.79 -17.72
C LYS A 98 7.06 4.80 -17.42
N LYS A 99 6.97 5.48 -16.28
CA LYS A 99 7.98 6.47 -15.87
C LYS A 99 9.39 5.85 -15.76
N ASN A 100 9.50 4.64 -15.20
CA ASN A 100 10.78 3.94 -15.08
C ASN A 100 11.31 3.40 -16.42
N GLY A 101 10.47 3.31 -17.46
CA GLY A 101 10.85 2.92 -18.81
C GLY A 101 11.27 4.08 -19.71
N GLU A 102 10.82 5.31 -19.41
CA GLU A 102 11.16 6.54 -20.14
C GLU A 102 12.49 7.17 -19.67
N ASP A 103 12.99 6.81 -18.48
CA ASP A 103 14.31 7.22 -17.96
C ASP A 103 15.48 6.34 -18.49
N LYS A 104 15.28 5.59 -19.59
CA LYS A 104 16.31 4.81 -20.29
C LYS A 104 16.54 5.26 -21.73
#